data_AF-A0A0X7BF08-F1
#
_entry.id   AF-A0A0X7BF08-F1
#
_cell.length_a   1.000
_cell.length_b   1.000
_cell.length_c   1.000
_cell.angle_alpha   90.00
_cell.angle_beta   90.00
_cell.angle_gamma   90.00
#
_symmetry.space_group_name_H-M   'P 1'
#
loop_
_entity.id
_entity.type
_entity.pdbx_description
1 polymer ?
#
loop_
_entity_poly.entity_id
_entity_poly.type
_entity_poly.pdbx_seq_one_letter_code
_entity_poly.pdbx_strand_id
1 'polypeptide(L)'
;MYATLVLSILALLSCLGIRYWINRRKFYRRSPLGAEGFSSYEKSVFILFLERTGKWISYILIIFGLLFLWSYSRENKDSKKMIQEEVSYKHV
;
A
#
# COMPACT_ATOMS: atom_id res chain seq x y z
N MET A 1 3.78 12.50 15.60
CA MET A 1 4.15 11.08 15.89
C MET A 1 3.04 10.07 15.61
N TYR A 2 1.86 10.16 16.24
CA TYR A 2 0.82 9.13 16.04
C TYR A 2 0.09 9.19 14.69
N ALA A 3 -0.16 10.39 14.15
CA ALA A 3 -0.91 10.56 12.91
C ALA A 3 -0.21 9.92 11.69
N THR A 4 1.12 10.05 11.57
CA THR A 4 1.93 9.45 10.49
C THR A 4 1.98 7.92 10.59
N LEU A 5 2.04 7.40 11.81
CA LEU A 5 1.92 5.96 12.10
C LEU A 5 0.55 5.40 11.70
N VAL A 6 -0.54 6.09 12.06
CA VAL A 6 -1.90 5.68 11.70
C VAL A 6 -2.12 5.74 10.19
N LEU A 7 -1.68 6.83 9.52
CA LEU A 7 -1.77 6.98 8.06
C LEU A 7 -1.03 5.88 7.31
N SER A 8 0.19 5.53 7.75
CA SER A 8 0.97 4.47 7.10
C SER A 8 0.34 3.09 7.27
N ILE A 9 -0.19 2.76 8.45
CA ILE A 9 -0.90 1.49 8.69
C ILE A 9 -2.17 1.40 7.82
N LEU A 10 -2.98 2.48 7.80
CA LEU A 10 -4.19 2.53 6.98
C LEU A 10 -3.88 2.40 5.49
N ALA A 11 -2.81 3.05 5.01
CA ALA A 11 -2.37 2.95 3.62
C ALA A 11 -1.97 1.51 3.24
N LEU A 12 -1.23 0.81 4.11
CA LEU A 12 -0.84 -0.58 3.88
C LEU A 12 -2.04 -1.53 3.88
N LEU A 13 -2.97 -1.37 4.83
CA LEU A 13 -4.20 -2.17 4.89
C LEU A 13 -5.09 -1.94 3.68
N SER A 14 -5.25 -0.68 3.25
CA SER A 14 -6.02 -0.33 2.05
C SER A 14 -5.41 -0.95 0.80
N CYS A 15 -4.07 -0.93 0.67
CA CYS A 15 -3.36 -1.58 -0.45
C CYS A 15 -3.63 -3.08 -0.52
N LEU A 16 -3.52 -3.78 0.61
CA LEU A 16 -3.76 -5.21 0.68
C LEU A 16 -5.24 -5.54 0.45
N GLY A 17 -6.15 -4.72 0.98
CA GLY A 17 -7.59 -4.85 0.80
C GLY A 17 -8.00 -4.76 -0.67
N ILE A 18 -7.50 -3.76 -1.40
CA ILE A 18 -7.75 -3.60 -2.84
C ILE A 18 -7.24 -4.82 -3.61
N ARG A 19 -6.01 -5.26 -3.31
CA ARG A 19 -5.41 -6.45 -3.96
C ARG A 19 -6.23 -7.71 -3.71
N TYR A 20 -6.63 -7.95 -2.45
CA TYR A 20 -7.46 -9.09 -2.07
C TYR A 20 -8.83 -9.04 -2.73
N TRP A 21 -9.47 -7.86 -2.76
CA TRP A 21 -10.79 -7.68 -3.37
C TRP A 21 -10.78 -8.00 -4.87
N ILE A 22 -9.76 -7.52 -5.60
CA ILE A 22 -9.59 -7.83 -7.04
C ILE A 22 -9.38 -9.34 -7.23
N ASN A 23 -8.53 -9.96 -6.42
CA ASN A 23 -8.25 -11.40 -6.51
C ASN A 23 -9.49 -12.25 -6.19
N ARG A 24 -10.31 -11.79 -5.23
CA ARG A 24 -11.59 -12.41 -4.84
C ARG A 24 -12.61 -12.33 -5.98
N ARG A 25 -12.75 -11.17 -6.64
CA ARG A 25 -13.64 -11.02 -7.81
C ARG A 25 -13.23 -11.92 -8.96
N LYS A 26 -11.93 -12.15 -9.14
CA LYS A 26 -11.42 -13.10 -10.15
C LYS A 26 -11.82 -14.53 -9.84
N PHE A 27 -11.72 -14.95 -8.57
CA PHE A 27 -12.06 -16.30 -8.14
C PHE A 27 -13.54 -16.61 -8.40
N TYR A 28 -14.46 -15.71 -8.01
CA TYR A 28 -15.90 -15.92 -8.21
C TYR A 28 -16.37 -15.87 -9.68
N ARG A 29 -15.52 -15.44 -10.62
CA ARG A 29 -15.83 -15.44 -12.05
C ARG A 29 -15.39 -16.74 -12.76
N ARG A 30 -14.56 -17.56 -12.13
CA ARG A 30 -14.09 -18.80 -12.73
C ARG A 30 -15.12 -19.90 -12.53
N SER A 31 -15.54 -20.53 -13.63
CA SER A 31 -16.27 -21.79 -13.61
C SER A 31 -15.40 -22.88 -12.94
N PRO A 32 -15.95 -23.99 -12.42
CA PRO A 32 -15.18 -25.15 -11.95
C PRO A 32 -14.11 -25.66 -12.93
N LEU A 33 -14.25 -25.38 -14.24
CA LEU A 33 -13.25 -25.68 -15.28
C LEU A 33 -12.17 -24.59 -15.46
N GLY A 34 -12.16 -23.54 -14.64
CA GLY A 34 -11.22 -22.42 -14.73
C GLY A 34 -11.50 -21.42 -15.86
N ALA A 35 -12.50 -21.68 -16.71
CA ALA A 35 -12.91 -20.79 -17.79
C ALA A 35 -13.60 -19.53 -17.25
N GLU A 36 -13.24 -18.36 -17.80
CA GLU A 36 -13.90 -17.09 -17.48
C GLU A 36 -15.20 -16.99 -18.28
N GLY A 37 -16.33 -17.10 -17.60
CA GLY A 37 -17.65 -16.94 -18.21
C GLY A 37 -17.98 -15.47 -18.43
N PHE A 38 -17.54 -14.88 -19.53
CA PHE A 38 -18.00 -13.57 -19.96
C PHE A 38 -19.10 -13.71 -21.02
N SER A 39 -20.29 -13.19 -20.73
CA SER A 39 -21.40 -13.16 -21.69
C SER A 39 -21.21 -12.15 -22.82
N SER A 40 -20.34 -11.16 -22.66
CA SER A 40 -20.14 -10.09 -23.63
C SER A 40 -18.69 -9.60 -23.65
N TYR A 41 -18.18 -9.31 -24.86
CA TYR A 41 -16.79 -8.93 -25.11
C TYR A 41 -16.44 -7.56 -24.50
N GLU A 42 -17.35 -6.59 -24.52
CA GLU A 42 -17.11 -5.26 -23.94
C GLU A 42 -16.91 -5.33 -22.42
N LYS A 43 -17.69 -6.19 -21.76
CA LYS A 43 -17.58 -6.41 -20.31
C LYS A 43 -16.27 -7.09 -19.93
N SER A 44 -15.77 -8.02 -20.76
CA SER A 44 -14.50 -8.70 -20.48
C SER A 44 -13.35 -7.71 -20.53
N VAL A 45 -13.29 -6.88 -21.58
CA VAL A 45 -12.21 -5.88 -21.76
C VAL A 45 -12.20 -4.87 -20.60
N PHE A 46 -13.35 -4.33 -20.21
CA PHE A 46 -13.42 -3.37 -19.11
C PHE A 46 -12.97 -3.97 -17.76
N ILE A 47 -13.37 -5.21 -17.46
CA ILE A 47 -12.99 -5.84 -16.19
C ILE A 47 -11.52 -6.26 -16.20
N LEU A 48 -11.02 -6.81 -17.30
CA LEU A 48 -9.60 -7.12 -17.47
C LEU A 48 -8.72 -5.86 -17.35
N PHE A 49 -9.19 -4.73 -17.89
CA PHE A 49 -8.53 -3.45 -17.75
C PHE A 49 -8.42 -3.03 -16.28
N LEU A 50 -9.53 -3.07 -15.53
CA LEU A 50 -9.53 -2.78 -14.09
C LEU A 50 -8.64 -3.75 -13.29
N GLU A 51 -8.61 -5.03 -13.67
CA GLU A 51 -7.75 -6.04 -13.03
C GLU A 51 -6.26 -5.74 -13.24
N ARG A 52 -5.90 -5.25 -14.43
CA ARG A 52 -4.53 -4.85 -14.77
C ARG A 52 -4.17 -3.57 -14.03
N THR A 53 -4.99 -2.54 -14.17
CA THR A 53 -4.79 -1.22 -13.55
C THR A 53 -4.76 -1.32 -12.02
N GLY A 54 -5.61 -2.14 -11.40
CA GLY A 54 -5.60 -2.37 -9.97
C GLY A 54 -4.32 -3.03 -9.45
N LYS A 55 -3.67 -3.91 -10.22
CA LYS A 55 -2.33 -4.43 -9.86
C LYS A 55 -1.28 -3.32 -9.86
N TRP A 56 -1.29 -2.47 -10.88
CA TRP A 56 -0.37 -1.31 -10.95
C TRP A 56 -0.60 -0.33 -9.80
N ILE A 57 -1.86 -0.02 -9.47
CA ILE A 57 -2.21 0.81 -8.30
C ILE A 57 -1.62 0.20 -7.01
N SER A 58 -1.75 -1.11 -6.80
CA SER A 58 -1.16 -1.74 -5.60
C SER A 58 0.35 -1.58 -5.52
N TYR A 59 1.09 -1.70 -6.64
CA TYR A 59 2.54 -1.48 -6.62
C TYR A 59 2.91 -0.04 -6.25
N ILE A 60 2.20 0.93 -6.82
CA ILE A 60 2.39 2.35 -6.51
C ILE A 60 2.11 2.62 -5.02
N LEU A 61 1.02 2.05 -4.49
CA LEU A 61 0.62 2.24 -3.09
C LEU A 61 1.61 1.60 -2.09
N ILE A 62 2.20 0.45 -2.43
CA ILE A 62 3.27 -0.17 -1.63
C ILE A 62 4.50 0.75 -1.56
N ILE A 63 4.93 1.28 -2.69
CA ILE A 63 6.07 2.22 -2.78
C ILE A 63 5.79 3.46 -1.93
N PHE A 64 4.58 4.01 -2.04
CA PHE A 64 4.17 5.17 -1.26
C PHE A 64 4.16 4.90 0.24
N GLY A 65 3.66 3.73 0.66
CA GLY A 65 3.67 3.31 2.07
C GLY A 65 5.08 3.18 2.64
N LEU A 66 6.01 2.60 1.86
CA LEU A 66 7.43 2.49 2.23
C LEU A 66 8.10 3.85 2.36
N LEU A 67 7.83 4.77 1.43
CA LEU A 67 8.35 6.14 1.49
C LEU A 67 7.87 6.88 2.74
N PHE A 68 6.60 6.73 3.10
CA PHE A 68 6.04 7.34 4.31
C PHE A 68 6.69 6.79 5.59
N LEU A 69 6.89 5.48 5.65
CA LEU A 69 7.58 4.83 6.78
C LEU A 69 9.04 5.31 6.89
N TRP A 70 9.73 5.43 5.77
CA TRP A 70 11.11 5.90 5.72
C TRP A 70 11.24 7.37 6.14
N SER A 71 10.32 8.22 5.69
CA SER A 71 10.23 9.62 6.11
C SER A 71 10.02 9.75 7.62
N TYR A 72 9.11 8.96 8.20
CA TYR A 72 8.90 8.91 9.65
C TYR A 72 10.16 8.44 10.41
N SER A 73 10.90 7.47 9.88
CA SER A 73 12.15 7.02 10.50
C SER A 73 13.23 8.11 10.54
N ARG A 74 13.22 9.05 9.58
CA ARG A 74 14.19 10.14 9.51
C ARG A 74 13.97 11.20 10.59
N GLU A 75 12.73 11.66 10.79
CA GLU A 75 12.39 12.65 11.84
C GLU A 75 12.88 12.20 13.23
N ASN A 76 12.73 10.91 13.55
CA ASN A 76 13.15 10.37 14.85
C ASN A 76 14.68 10.31 15.03
N LYS A 77 15.46 10.25 13.94
CA LYS A 77 16.94 10.24 14.00
C LYS A 77 17.49 11.64 14.24
N ASP A 78 16.87 12.64 13.64
CA ASP A 78 17.31 14.03 13.75
C ASP A 78 17.02 14.56 15.17
N SER A 79 15.86 14.25 15.75
CA SER A 79 15.56 14.60 17.16
C SER A 79 16.49 13.92 18.17
N LYS A 80 16.89 12.67 17.94
CA LYS A 80 17.85 11.96 18.83
C LYS A 80 19.24 12.57 18.80
N LYS A 81 19.70 13.04 17.64
CA LYS A 81 20.99 13.73 17.51
C LYS A 81 21.00 15.06 18.25
N MET A 82 19.94 15.86 18.12
CA MET A 82 19.81 17.14 18.81
C MET A 82 19.78 16.97 20.34
N ILE A 83 19.05 15.96 20.85
CA ILE A 83 19.03 15.66 22.29
C ILE A 83 20.42 15.22 22.78
N GLN A 84 21.17 14.45 21.98
CA GLN A 84 22.50 14.00 22.36
C GLN A 84 23.55 15.13 22.34
N GLU A 85 23.45 16.06 21.39
CA GLU A 85 24.29 17.27 21.35
C GLU A 85 23.98 18.21 22.52
N GLU A 86 22.71 18.42 22.89
CA GLU A 86 22.35 19.20 24.07
C GLU A 86 22.84 18.56 25.37
N VAL A 87 22.69 17.24 25.54
CA VAL A 87 23.20 16.53 26.72
C VAL A 87 24.72 16.59 26.77
N SER A 88 25.41 16.49 25.64
CA SER A 88 26.87 16.63 25.57
C SER A 88 27.34 18.04 25.93
N TYR A 89 26.62 19.08 25.52
CA TYR A 89 26.96 20.47 25.86
C TYR A 89 26.73 20.78 27.34
N LYS A 90 25.73 20.14 27.96
CA LYS A 90 25.41 20.32 29.38
C LYS A 90 26.41 19.63 30.33
N HIS A 91 27.23 18.71 29.82
CA HIS A 91 28.22 17.95 30.57
C HIS A 91 29.67 18.43 30.34
N VAL A 92 29.87 19.52 29.58
CA VAL A 92 31.14 20.24 29.40
C VAL A 92 31.09 21.54 30.19
#